data_AF-A0A9D1VWS8-F1
#
_entry.id   AF-A0A9D1VWS8-F1
#
_cell.length_a   1.000
_cell.length_b   1.000
_cell.length_c   1.000
_cell.angle_alpha   90.00
_cell.angle_beta   90.00
_cell.angle_gamma   90.00
#
_symmetry.space_group_name_H-M   'P 1'
#
loop_
_entity.id
_entity.type
_entity.pdbx_description
1 polymer ?
#
loop_
_entity_poly.entity_id
_entity_poly.type
_entity_poly.pdbx_seq_one_letter_code
_entity_poly.pdbx_strand_id
1 'polypeptide(L)'
;MKRKIRPAEEEISGVIPIFVFAAVWYSVLIRSIAAAGFDPFLLVFLAAGLLMPYTAVNNVRRALFYRRQRAEAVALGDVSQGRITGIARQDVPYTTGEHNRLRYRRYYFLQVEMYDPATGAASTIQSQGYRIPVHRYLASDRVSVYTDRSGWKHYIEDFQLKEHRRDPDIFNMPREFEEFHMGGELFGKIIFLFAAILILIKLLMG
;
A
#
# COMPACT_ATOMS: atom_id res chain seq x y z
N MET A 1 0.25 -15.46 14.40
CA MET A 1 0.67 -14.13 13.87
C MET A 1 -0.48 -13.15 14.06
N LYS A 2 -0.33 -12.12 14.90
CA LYS A 2 -1.33 -11.04 15.00
C LYS A 2 -1.35 -10.27 13.67
N ARG A 3 -2.52 -10.08 13.06
CA ARG A 3 -2.66 -9.27 11.83
C ARG A 3 -2.30 -7.82 12.18
N LYS A 4 -1.21 -7.30 11.62
CA LYS A 4 -0.80 -5.90 11.80
C LYS A 4 -1.44 -5.04 10.73
N ILE A 5 -2.31 -4.13 11.12
CA ILE A 5 -2.93 -3.14 10.22
C ILE A 5 -1.88 -2.06 9.92
N ARG A 6 -1.65 -1.77 8.64
CA ARG A 6 -0.62 -0.82 8.20
C ARG A 6 -1.27 0.35 7.46
N PRO A 7 -0.80 1.58 7.68
CA PRO A 7 -1.14 2.72 6.83
C PRO A 7 -0.74 2.47 5.38
N ALA A 8 -1.39 3.18 4.46
CA ALA A 8 -1.18 3.07 3.03
C ALA A 8 0.27 3.33 2.59
N GLU A 9 0.99 4.17 3.31
CA GLU A 9 2.39 4.52 3.04
C GLU A 9 3.36 3.35 3.34
N GLU A 10 3.00 2.48 4.29
CA GLU A 10 3.78 1.30 4.67
C GLU A 10 3.41 0.04 3.87
N GLU A 11 2.36 0.10 3.04
CA GLU A 11 1.89 -1.03 2.26
C GLU A 11 2.81 -1.30 1.04
N ILE A 12 3.25 -2.54 0.94
CA ILE A 12 3.97 -3.06 -0.23
C ILE A 12 2.95 -3.88 -1.02
N SER A 13 2.23 -3.24 -1.92
CA SER A 13 1.23 -3.90 -2.78
C SER A 13 1.71 -3.95 -4.23
N GLY A 14 1.35 -5.01 -4.96
CA GLY A 14 1.57 -5.11 -6.40
C GLY A 14 3.02 -5.35 -6.85
N VAL A 15 3.95 -5.59 -5.92
CA VAL A 15 5.39 -5.73 -6.22
C VAL A 15 5.76 -7.12 -6.73
N ILE A 16 5.16 -8.19 -6.17
CA ILE A 16 5.39 -9.58 -6.60
C ILE A 16 5.20 -9.78 -8.10
N PRO A 17 4.05 -9.39 -8.71
CA PRO A 17 3.85 -9.59 -10.14
C PRO A 17 4.85 -8.80 -11.00
N ILE A 18 5.40 -7.68 -10.52
CA ILE A 18 6.42 -6.91 -11.25
C ILE A 18 7.74 -7.68 -11.30
N PHE A 19 8.17 -8.29 -10.20
CA PHE A 19 9.39 -9.10 -10.19
C PHE A 19 9.25 -10.39 -11.00
N VAL A 20 8.07 -11.05 -10.95
CA VAL A 20 7.79 -12.20 -11.81
C VAL A 20 7.85 -11.82 -13.27
N PHE A 21 7.21 -10.71 -13.65
CA PHE A 21 7.27 -10.19 -15.00
C PHE A 21 8.71 -9.93 -15.45
N ALA A 22 9.51 -9.27 -14.62
CA ALA A 22 10.91 -8.98 -14.92
C ALA A 22 11.72 -10.27 -15.12
N ALA A 23 11.53 -11.27 -14.26
CA ALA A 23 12.19 -12.56 -14.39
C ALA A 23 11.88 -13.22 -15.74
N VAL A 24 10.61 -13.23 -16.15
CA VAL A 24 10.21 -13.79 -17.46
C VAL A 24 10.80 -12.98 -18.61
N TRP A 25 10.69 -11.65 -18.55
CA TRP A 25 11.20 -10.73 -19.58
C TRP A 25 12.70 -10.91 -19.84
N TYR A 26 13.52 -10.88 -18.78
CA TYR A 26 14.96 -11.05 -18.93
C TYR A 26 15.34 -12.47 -19.34
N SER A 27 14.60 -13.50 -18.89
CA SER A 27 14.84 -14.89 -19.32
C SER A 27 14.68 -15.05 -20.83
N VAL A 28 13.66 -14.41 -21.41
CA VAL A 28 13.43 -14.38 -22.85
C VAL A 28 14.56 -13.66 -23.59
N LEU A 29 14.96 -12.48 -23.12
CA LEU A 29 16.03 -11.71 -23.75
C LEU A 29 17.37 -12.45 -23.71
N ILE A 30 17.70 -13.08 -22.57
CA ILE A 30 18.93 -13.89 -22.43
C ILE A 30 18.89 -15.07 -23.40
N ARG A 31 17.74 -15.76 -23.52
CA ARG A 31 17.58 -16.85 -24.50
C ARG A 31 17.74 -16.37 -25.93
N SER A 32 17.18 -15.22 -26.27
CA SER A 32 17.32 -14.61 -27.60
C SER A 32 18.79 -14.33 -27.94
N ILE A 33 19.53 -13.74 -26.99
CA ILE A 33 20.96 -13.46 -27.15
C ILE A 33 21.75 -14.75 -27.30
N ALA A 34 21.42 -15.78 -26.51
CA ALA A 34 22.10 -17.07 -26.57
C ALA A 34 21.84 -17.84 -27.88
N ALA A 35 20.64 -17.69 -28.47
CA ALA A 35 20.25 -18.42 -29.67
C ALA A 35 20.64 -17.72 -30.98
N ALA A 36 20.49 -16.39 -31.05
CA ALA A 36 20.64 -15.61 -32.29
C ALA A 36 21.85 -14.65 -32.27
N GLY A 37 22.59 -14.58 -31.14
CA GLY A 37 23.64 -13.59 -30.94
C GLY A 37 23.11 -12.24 -30.47
N PHE A 38 24.02 -11.29 -30.26
CA PHE A 38 23.68 -9.97 -29.73
C PHE A 38 23.34 -8.99 -30.86
N ASP A 39 22.09 -8.52 -30.88
CA ASP A 39 21.63 -7.40 -31.71
C ASP A 39 21.59 -6.10 -30.86
N PRO A 40 22.24 -5.00 -31.29
CA PRO A 40 22.15 -3.70 -30.62
C PRO A 40 20.71 -3.23 -30.33
N PHE A 41 19.72 -3.62 -31.12
CA PHE A 41 18.31 -3.29 -30.89
C PHE A 41 17.76 -3.89 -29.57
N LEU A 42 18.35 -4.99 -29.08
CA LEU A 42 18.00 -5.60 -27.80
C LEU A 42 18.32 -4.71 -26.59
N LEU A 43 19.23 -3.73 -26.74
CA LEU A 43 19.51 -2.76 -25.67
C LEU A 43 18.28 -1.96 -25.27
N VAL A 44 17.41 -1.63 -26.23
CA VAL A 44 16.15 -0.91 -25.97
C VAL A 44 15.22 -1.77 -25.11
N PHE A 45 15.12 -3.06 -25.39
CA PHE A 45 14.28 -4.00 -24.62
C PHE A 45 14.84 -4.30 -23.24
N LEU A 46 16.17 -4.38 -23.10
CA LEU A 46 16.84 -4.51 -21.81
C LEU A 46 16.58 -3.28 -20.93
N ALA A 47 16.71 -2.09 -21.50
CA ALA A 47 16.48 -0.82 -20.81
C ALA A 47 15.00 -0.61 -20.45
N ALA A 48 14.08 -0.89 -21.38
CA ALA A 48 12.64 -0.78 -21.13
C ALA A 48 12.17 -1.71 -20.01
N GLY A 49 12.74 -2.92 -19.94
CA GLY A 49 12.46 -3.90 -18.88
C GLY A 49 12.84 -3.42 -17.47
N LEU A 50 13.79 -2.48 -17.32
CA LEU A 50 14.25 -1.98 -16.02
C LEU A 50 13.29 -0.98 -15.37
N LEU A 51 12.44 -0.32 -16.15
CA LEU A 51 11.56 0.74 -15.63
C LEU A 51 10.58 0.22 -14.56
N MET A 52 9.94 -0.94 -14.80
CA MET A 52 8.99 -1.48 -13.83
C MET A 52 9.67 -1.97 -12.54
N PRO A 53 10.76 -2.77 -12.57
CA PRO A 53 11.51 -3.13 -11.36
C PRO A 53 12.02 -1.93 -10.59
N TYR A 54 12.53 -0.90 -11.28
CA TYR A 54 13.02 0.31 -10.63
C TYR A 54 11.93 1.01 -9.82
N THR A 55 10.74 1.21 -10.41
CA THR A 55 9.60 1.80 -9.69
C THR A 55 9.12 0.92 -8.53
N ALA A 56 9.12 -0.40 -8.69
CA ALA A 56 8.78 -1.34 -7.63
C ALA A 56 9.77 -1.27 -6.45
N VAL A 57 11.07 -1.25 -6.72
CA VAL A 57 12.12 -1.12 -5.70
C VAL A 57 11.99 0.20 -4.95
N ASN A 58 11.72 1.31 -5.64
CA ASN A 58 11.50 2.60 -4.98
C ASN A 58 10.27 2.61 -4.08
N ASN A 59 9.17 1.98 -4.52
CA ASN A 59 7.97 1.82 -3.68
C ASN A 59 8.25 0.98 -2.44
N VAL A 60 9.02 -0.11 -2.58
CA VAL A 60 9.45 -0.95 -1.44
C VAL A 60 10.33 -0.16 -0.49
N ARG A 61 11.33 0.57 -1.00
CA ARG A 61 12.23 1.40 -0.19
C ARG A 61 11.45 2.44 0.61
N ARG A 62 10.52 3.14 -0.03
CA ARG A 62 9.65 4.10 0.63
C ARG A 62 8.81 3.45 1.73
N ALA A 63 8.17 2.32 1.46
CA ALA A 63 7.39 1.61 2.46
C ALA A 63 8.24 1.10 3.64
N LEU A 64 9.44 0.60 3.38
CA LEU A 64 10.40 0.19 4.41
C LEU A 64 10.89 1.36 5.25
N PHE A 65 11.10 2.53 4.64
CA PHE A 65 11.47 3.75 5.33
C PHE A 65 10.39 4.15 6.36
N TYR A 66 9.12 4.20 5.96
CA TYR A 66 8.02 4.51 6.89
C TYR A 66 7.86 3.45 7.98
N ARG A 67 8.05 2.17 7.65
CA ARG A 67 8.06 1.09 8.65
C ARG A 67 9.18 1.25 9.69
N ARG A 68 10.36 1.70 9.26
CA ARG A 68 11.49 1.99 10.17
C ARG A 68 11.17 3.17 11.07
N GLN A 69 10.62 4.27 10.53
CA GLN A 69 10.20 5.41 11.34
C GLN A 69 9.17 5.03 12.41
N ARG A 70 8.18 4.21 12.04
CA ARG A 70 7.22 3.68 13.00
C ARG A 70 7.86 2.79 14.04
N ALA A 71 8.74 1.87 13.64
CA ALA A 71 9.44 0.99 14.58
C ALA A 71 10.31 1.79 15.57
N GLU A 72 10.95 2.86 15.10
CA GLU A 72 11.73 3.77 15.94
C GLU A 72 10.84 4.54 16.93
N ALA A 73 9.71 5.07 16.48
CA ALA A 73 8.74 5.73 17.36
C ALA A 73 8.14 4.78 18.40
N VAL A 74 7.90 3.52 18.04
CA VAL A 74 7.41 2.50 18.98
C VAL A 74 8.49 2.11 20.00
N ALA A 75 9.76 2.08 19.60
CA ALA A 75 10.85 1.68 20.47
C ALA A 75 11.37 2.80 21.39
N LEU A 76 11.33 4.05 20.93
CA LEU A 76 12.02 5.19 21.56
C LEU A 76 11.10 6.38 21.84
N GLY A 77 9.85 6.32 21.39
CA GLY A 77 8.87 7.38 21.57
C GLY A 77 8.03 7.21 22.83
N ASP A 78 7.25 8.24 23.12
CA ASP A 78 6.35 8.25 24.27
C ASP A 78 5.06 7.52 23.94
N VAL A 79 4.60 6.67 24.86
CA VAL A 79 3.35 5.93 24.73
C VAL A 79 2.25 6.61 25.53
N SER A 80 1.09 6.77 24.92
CA SER A 80 -0.12 7.25 25.58
C SER A 80 -1.32 6.40 25.18
N GLN A 81 -2.28 6.28 26.08
CA GLN A 81 -3.53 5.59 25.77
C GLN A 81 -4.46 6.53 25.01
N GLY A 82 -4.99 6.04 23.90
CA GLY A 82 -5.91 6.76 23.03
C GLY A 82 -7.24 6.04 22.89
N ARG A 83 -8.28 6.82 22.62
CA ARG A 83 -9.61 6.35 22.28
C ARG A 83 -9.98 6.83 20.89
N ILE A 84 -10.29 5.92 19.98
CA ILE A 84 -10.79 6.28 18.65
C ILE A 84 -12.19 6.87 18.84
N THR A 85 -12.37 8.12 18.43
CA THR A 85 -13.65 8.84 18.55
C THR A 85 -14.39 8.93 17.23
N GLY A 86 -13.68 8.82 16.10
CA GLY A 86 -14.26 8.92 14.78
C GLY A 86 -13.37 8.43 13.65
N ILE A 87 -13.94 8.36 12.45
CA ILE A 87 -13.22 8.08 11.21
C ILE A 87 -13.52 9.19 10.21
N ALA A 88 -12.47 9.84 9.70
CA ALA A 88 -12.56 10.73 8.55
C ALA A 88 -12.31 9.93 7.26
N ARG A 89 -13.20 10.08 6.29
CA ARG A 89 -13.08 9.50 4.95
C ARG A 89 -12.62 10.58 3.99
N GLN A 90 -11.55 10.32 3.24
CA GLN A 90 -11.09 11.23 2.19
C GLN A 90 -10.96 10.48 0.87
N ASP A 91 -11.65 10.97 -0.16
CA ASP A 91 -11.56 10.47 -1.52
C ASP A 91 -10.59 11.36 -2.31
N VAL A 92 -9.39 10.84 -2.57
CA VAL A 92 -8.34 11.57 -3.29
C VAL A 92 -8.48 11.27 -4.78
N PRO A 93 -8.74 12.27 -5.63
CA PRO A 93 -8.80 12.06 -7.06
C PRO A 93 -7.40 11.73 -7.59
N TYR A 94 -7.33 10.76 -8.49
CA TYR A 94 -6.13 10.44 -9.26
C TYR A 94 -6.53 10.20 -10.72
N THR A 95 -5.71 10.68 -11.63
CA THR A 95 -5.91 10.51 -13.06
C THR A 95 -5.19 9.24 -13.52
N THR A 96 -5.80 8.47 -14.41
CA THR A 96 -5.18 7.25 -14.97
C THR A 96 -5.40 7.19 -16.47
N GLY A 97 -4.30 7.00 -17.20
CA GLY A 97 -4.30 6.76 -18.65
C GLY A 97 -4.46 8.02 -19.50
N GLU A 98 -4.33 7.81 -20.81
CA GLU A 98 -4.32 8.83 -21.87
C GLU A 98 -5.63 9.67 -21.95
N HIS A 99 -6.74 9.12 -21.44
CA HIS A 99 -8.07 9.75 -21.47
C HIS A 99 -8.45 10.50 -20.17
N ASN A 100 -7.48 10.73 -19.27
CA ASN A 100 -7.65 11.53 -18.05
C ASN A 100 -8.90 11.19 -17.21
N ARG A 101 -9.29 9.90 -17.17
CA ARG A 101 -10.45 9.47 -16.39
C ARG A 101 -10.17 9.69 -14.92
N LEU A 102 -10.99 10.53 -14.30
CA LEU A 102 -10.90 10.85 -12.89
C LEU A 102 -11.35 9.63 -12.08
N ARG A 103 -10.42 9.01 -11.36
CA ARG A 103 -10.70 7.94 -10.41
C ARG A 103 -10.49 8.47 -9.00
N TYR A 104 -11.17 7.89 -8.03
CA TYR A 104 -11.02 8.27 -6.63
C TYR A 104 -10.34 7.14 -5.87
N ARG A 105 -9.34 7.50 -5.06
CA ARG A 105 -8.71 6.60 -4.11
C ARG A 105 -9.16 7.00 -2.71
N ARG A 106 -9.86 6.08 -2.07
CA ARG A 106 -10.40 6.28 -0.72
C ARG A 106 -9.34 5.98 0.35
N TYR A 107 -9.20 6.90 1.29
CA TYR A 107 -8.40 6.73 2.50
C TYR A 107 -9.27 6.94 3.74
N TYR A 108 -9.00 6.14 4.76
CA TYR A 108 -9.66 6.21 6.06
C TYR A 108 -8.64 6.69 7.09
N PHE A 109 -8.97 7.75 7.82
CA PHE A 109 -8.16 8.33 8.87
C PHE A 109 -8.90 8.16 10.19
N LEU A 110 -8.22 7.66 11.21
CA LEU A 110 -8.77 7.50 12.55
C LEU A 110 -8.55 8.81 13.32
N GLN A 111 -9.60 9.33 13.94
CA GLN A 111 -9.52 10.40 14.91
C GLN A 111 -9.39 9.76 16.28
N VAL A 112 -8.32 10.09 17.00
CA VAL A 112 -8.01 9.51 18.31
C VAL A 112 -7.89 10.62 19.31
N GLU A 113 -8.68 10.52 20.36
CA GLU A 113 -8.54 11.35 21.54
C GLU A 113 -7.51 10.73 22.48
N MET A 114 -6.54 11.53 22.91
CA MET A 114 -5.50 11.17 23.86
C MET A 114 -5.65 12.02 25.10
N TYR A 115 -5.44 11.41 26.25
CA TYR A 115 -5.45 12.11 27.53
C TYR A 115 -4.03 12.19 28.05
N ASP A 116 -3.56 13.40 28.32
CA ASP A 116 -2.29 13.60 28.99
C ASP A 116 -2.41 13.14 30.45
N PRO A 117 -1.63 12.14 30.90
CA PRO A 117 -1.70 11.64 32.27
C PRO A 117 -1.27 12.68 33.31
N ALA A 118 -0.47 13.70 32.93
CA ALA A 118 0.01 14.72 33.86
C ALA A 118 -0.99 15.88 34.04
N THR A 119 -1.67 16.30 32.96
CA THR A 119 -2.54 17.49 32.97
C THR A 119 -4.03 17.15 32.89
N GLY A 120 -4.38 15.92 32.52
CA GLY A 120 -5.76 15.51 32.23
C GLY A 120 -6.34 16.16 30.96
N ALA A 121 -5.54 16.92 30.21
CA ALA A 121 -5.98 17.59 28.99
C ALA A 121 -6.25 16.56 27.89
N ALA A 122 -7.40 16.71 27.23
CA ALA A 122 -7.74 15.94 26.04
C ALA A 122 -7.15 16.61 24.80
N SER A 123 -6.45 15.84 23.99
CA SER A 123 -5.97 16.26 22.67
C SER A 123 -6.50 15.30 21.61
N THR A 124 -6.82 15.80 20.42
CA THR A 124 -7.26 14.95 19.31
C THR A 124 -6.17 14.93 18.25
N ILE A 125 -5.79 13.72 17.84
CA ILE A 125 -4.86 13.48 16.75
C ILE A 125 -5.56 12.78 15.60
N GLN A 126 -4.99 12.90 14.41
CA GLN A 126 -5.42 12.16 13.23
C GLN A 126 -4.34 11.15 12.83
N SER A 127 -4.75 9.92 12.56
CA SER A 127 -3.84 8.86 12.09
C SER A 127 -3.31 9.12 10.69
N GLN A 128 -2.35 8.31 10.24
CA GLN A 128 -2.06 8.17 8.81
C GLN A 128 -3.25 7.54 8.07
N GLY A 129 -3.33 7.74 6.75
CA GLY A 129 -4.39 7.20 5.91
C GLY A 129 -4.27 5.68 5.69
N TYR A 130 -5.35 4.95 5.93
CA TYR A 130 -5.48 3.52 5.65
C TYR A 130 -6.27 3.28 4.36
N ARG A 131 -5.89 2.27 3.57
CA ARG A 131 -6.63 1.88 2.35
C ARG A 131 -7.88 1.05 2.64
N ILE A 132 -7.92 0.45 3.82
CA ILE A 132 -9.03 -0.37 4.29
C ILE A 132 -9.81 0.38 5.38
N PRO A 133 -11.12 0.15 5.50
CA PRO A 133 -11.92 0.70 6.59
C PRO A 133 -11.57 0.01 7.92
N VAL A 134 -10.50 0.47 8.57
CA VAL A 134 -9.92 -0.14 9.79
C VAL A 134 -10.97 -0.41 10.86
N HIS A 135 -11.87 0.53 11.08
CA HIS A 135 -12.94 0.46 12.08
C HIS A 135 -13.82 -0.80 12.01
N ARG A 136 -13.98 -1.40 10.82
CA ARG A 136 -14.78 -2.62 10.64
C ARG A 136 -14.13 -3.86 11.25
N TYR A 137 -12.82 -3.80 11.48
CA TYR A 137 -12.02 -4.91 12.00
C TYR A 137 -11.72 -4.77 13.48
N LEU A 138 -12.10 -3.65 14.11
CA LEU A 138 -11.79 -3.36 15.51
C LEU A 138 -12.89 -3.89 16.44
N ALA A 139 -12.46 -4.55 17.52
CA ALA A 139 -13.29 -4.99 18.63
C ALA A 139 -13.39 -3.94 19.74
N SER A 140 -12.44 -3.00 19.79
CA SER A 140 -12.39 -1.93 20.79
C SER A 140 -11.97 -0.62 20.15
N ASP A 141 -12.42 0.48 20.74
CA ASP A 141 -11.99 1.85 20.41
C ASP A 141 -10.68 2.24 21.12
N ARG A 142 -10.16 1.41 22.03
CA ARG A 142 -8.91 1.69 22.74
C ARG A 142 -7.68 1.28 21.92
N VAL A 143 -6.71 2.17 21.88
CA VAL A 143 -5.45 1.99 21.14
C VAL A 143 -4.26 2.60 21.88
N SER A 144 -3.07 2.09 21.61
CA SER A 144 -1.82 2.73 22.03
C SER A 144 -1.38 3.74 20.97
N VAL A 145 -1.10 4.96 21.38
CA VAL A 145 -0.52 5.99 20.52
C VAL A 145 0.93 6.21 20.90
N TYR A 146 1.81 6.03 19.92
CA TYR A 146 3.23 6.27 20.05
C TYR A 146 3.59 7.58 19.36
N THR A 147 4.09 8.53 20.12
CA THR A 147 4.56 9.81 19.60
C THR A 147 6.06 9.74 19.40
N ASP A 148 6.54 10.15 18.22
CA ASP A 148 7.96 10.18 17.93
C ASP A 148 8.72 11.20 18.81
N ARG A 149 10.05 11.13 18.81
CA ARG A 149 10.90 12.06 19.58
C ARG A 149 10.72 13.54 19.19
N SER A 150 10.19 13.81 18.00
CA SER A 150 9.94 15.18 17.55
C SER A 150 8.66 15.76 18.16
N GLY A 151 7.75 14.91 18.68
CA GLY A 151 6.46 15.31 19.19
C GLY A 151 5.38 15.47 18.12
N TRP A 152 5.74 15.38 16.83
CA TRP A 152 4.86 15.73 15.72
C TRP A 152 4.19 14.53 15.05
N LYS A 153 4.85 13.37 15.05
CA LYS A 153 4.31 12.18 14.39
C LYS A 153 3.76 11.21 15.41
N HIS A 154 2.50 10.84 15.21
CA HIS A 154 1.80 9.86 16.02
C HIS A 154 1.57 8.58 15.23
N TYR A 155 1.82 7.43 15.86
CA TYR A 155 1.60 6.12 15.30
C TYR A 155 0.66 5.33 16.19
N ILE A 156 -0.40 4.78 15.61
CA ILE A 156 -1.39 3.99 16.34
C ILE A 156 -1.02 2.51 16.23
N GLU A 157 -1.02 1.84 17.38
CA GLU A 157 -0.69 0.42 17.54
C GLU A 157 -1.68 -0.26 18.49
N ASP A 158 -1.49 -1.58 18.66
CA ASP A 158 -2.25 -2.42 19.59
C ASP A 158 -3.76 -2.45 19.34
N PHE A 159 -4.15 -2.34 18.07
CA PHE A 159 -5.53 -2.56 17.64
C PHE A 159 -6.06 -3.90 18.15
N GLN A 160 -7.14 -3.83 18.92
CA GLN A 160 -7.89 -5.01 19.31
C GLN A 160 -8.79 -5.41 18.15
N LEU A 161 -8.49 -6.54 17.52
CA LEU A 161 -9.22 -7.02 16.35
C LEU A 161 -10.39 -7.90 16.78
N LYS A 162 -11.46 -7.85 15.98
CA LYS A 162 -12.59 -8.78 16.11
C LYS A 162 -12.15 -10.22 15.87
N GLU A 163 -12.78 -11.14 16.58
CA GLU A 163 -12.60 -12.57 16.34
C GLU A 163 -13.39 -13.00 15.10
N HIS A 164 -14.61 -12.49 14.96
CA HIS A 164 -15.51 -12.84 13.87
C HIS A 164 -16.00 -11.62 13.10
N ARG A 165 -16.20 -11.77 11.78
CA ARG A 165 -16.76 -10.72 10.91
C ARG A 165 -18.17 -10.28 11.34
N ARG A 166 -18.88 -11.13 12.08
CA ARG A 166 -20.25 -10.88 12.56
C ARG A 166 -20.30 -10.05 13.84
N ASP A 167 -19.17 -9.87 14.52
CA ASP A 167 -19.12 -9.10 15.76
C ASP A 167 -19.53 -7.64 15.48
N PRO A 168 -20.24 -6.99 16.43
CA PRO A 168 -20.75 -5.64 16.24
C PRO A 168 -19.62 -4.64 15.95
N ASP A 169 -19.90 -3.67 15.09
CA ASP A 169 -18.97 -2.58 14.77
C ASP A 169 -18.90 -1.59 15.96
N ILE A 170 -17.68 -1.12 16.29
CA ILE A 170 -17.47 -0.13 17.36
C ILE A 170 -18.07 1.24 17.03
N PHE A 171 -18.31 1.52 15.74
CA PHE A 171 -18.99 2.72 15.27
C PHE A 171 -20.22 2.35 14.45
N ASN A 172 -21.30 3.07 14.68
CA ASN A 172 -22.57 2.89 13.98
C ASN A 172 -22.55 3.67 12.65
N MET A 173 -21.67 3.28 11.72
CA MET A 173 -21.55 3.89 10.40
C MET A 173 -22.29 3.07 9.32
N PRO A 174 -22.94 3.69 8.34
CA PRO A 174 -23.58 2.98 7.24
C PRO A 174 -22.58 2.08 6.51
N ARG A 175 -22.98 0.83 6.28
CA ARG A 175 -22.21 -0.13 5.48
C ARG A 175 -22.34 0.21 4.01
N GLU A 176 -21.68 1.26 3.56
CA GLU A 176 -21.52 1.47 2.13
C GLU A 176 -20.58 0.38 1.59
N PHE A 177 -21.19 -0.47 0.75
CA PHE A 177 -20.50 -1.45 -0.07
C PHE A 177 -19.67 -0.72 -1.12
N GLU A 178 -18.38 -0.99 -1.15
CA GLU A 178 -17.60 -1.05 -2.39
C GLU A 178 -16.28 -1.76 -2.06
N GLU A 179 -16.37 -3.08 -1.93
CA GLU A 179 -15.24 -3.97 -2.18
C GLU A 179 -14.96 -3.93 -3.69
N PHE A 180 -14.28 -2.89 -4.16
CA PHE A 180 -13.64 -2.89 -5.49
C PHE A 180 -12.15 -2.64 -5.30
N HIS A 181 -11.44 -3.65 -4.81
CA HIS A 181 -10.03 -3.80 -5.09
C HIS A 181 -9.87 -4.76 -6.26
N MET A 182 -8.99 -4.39 -7.20
CA MET A 182 -8.60 -5.11 -8.42
C MET A 182 -9.54 -4.97 -9.62
N GLY A 183 -9.19 -4.08 -10.55
CA GLY A 183 -9.79 -4.10 -11.89
C GLY A 183 -9.00 -3.31 -12.93
N GLY A 184 -8.39 -2.18 -12.53
CA GLY A 184 -7.64 -1.34 -13.47
C GLY A 184 -6.23 -1.84 -13.79
N GLU A 185 -5.48 -2.32 -12.79
CA GLU A 185 -4.07 -2.70 -12.99
C GLU A 185 -3.88 -4.08 -13.65
N LEU A 186 -4.84 -4.99 -13.50
CA LEU A 186 -4.81 -6.31 -14.15
C LEU A 186 -5.03 -6.17 -15.66
N PHE A 187 -5.92 -5.29 -16.11
CA PHE A 187 -6.20 -5.09 -17.53
C PHE A 187 -4.98 -4.55 -18.30
N GLY A 188 -4.28 -3.56 -17.75
CA GLY A 188 -3.03 -3.06 -18.33
C GLY A 188 -1.93 -4.13 -18.35
N LYS A 189 -1.84 -4.95 -17.30
CA LYS A 189 -0.90 -6.08 -17.23
C LYS A 189 -1.23 -7.19 -18.22
N ILE A 190 -2.51 -7.49 -18.44
CA ILE A 190 -2.97 -8.49 -19.41
C ILE A 190 -2.70 -8.03 -20.84
N ILE A 191 -3.02 -6.78 -21.18
CA ILE A 191 -2.74 -6.20 -22.51
C ILE A 191 -1.24 -6.17 -22.77
N PHE A 192 -0.44 -5.77 -21.77
CA PHE A 192 1.01 -5.78 -21.87
C PHE A 192 1.57 -7.21 -22.04
N LEU A 193 1.05 -8.19 -21.28
CA LEU A 193 1.41 -9.60 -21.42
C LEU A 193 1.08 -10.12 -22.83
N PHE A 194 -0.08 -9.74 -23.37
CA PHE A 194 -0.50 -10.09 -24.72
C PHE A 194 0.42 -9.48 -25.79
N ALA A 195 0.79 -8.20 -25.64
CA ALA A 195 1.73 -7.54 -26.53
C ALA A 195 3.14 -8.17 -26.44
N ALA A 196 3.60 -8.52 -25.25
CA ALA A 196 4.87 -9.21 -25.03
C ALA A 196 4.87 -10.62 -25.67
N ILE A 197 3.77 -11.37 -25.56
CA ILE A 197 3.60 -12.68 -26.22
C ILE A 197 3.57 -12.53 -27.74
N LEU A 198 2.90 -11.51 -28.28
CA LEU A 198 2.88 -11.24 -29.72
C LEU A 198 4.27 -10.88 -30.28
N ILE A 199 5.05 -10.09 -29.53
CA ILE A 199 6.44 -9.78 -29.88
C ILE A 199 7.30 -11.05 -29.81
N LEU A 200 7.09 -11.90 -28.79
CA LEU A 200 7.78 -13.18 -28.65
C LEU A 200 7.52 -14.12 -29.84
N ILE A 201 6.26 -14.22 -30.27
CA ILE A 201 5.86 -15.05 -31.41
C ILE A 201 6.50 -14.53 -32.69
N LYS A 202 6.52 -13.21 -32.91
CA LYS A 202 7.18 -12.62 -34.08
C LYS A 202 8.69 -12.84 -34.12
N LEU A 203 9.36 -12.85 -32.97
CA LEU A 203 10.80 -13.12 -32.86
C LEU A 203 11.16 -14.62 -33.00
N LEU A 204 10.21 -15.52 -32.76
CA LEU A 204 10.40 -16.97 -32.91
C LEU A 204 10.01 -17.51 -34.29
N MET A 205 9.16 -16.79 -35.02
CA MET A 205 8.72 -17.14 -36.39
C MET A 205 9.43 -16.34 -37.49
N GLY A 206 10.26 -15.37 -37.12
CA GLY A 206 11.10 -14.58 -38.03
C GLY A 206 12.51 -15.13 -38.15
#